data_AF-A0A7S3VJ09-F1
#
_entry.id   AF-A0A7S3VJ09-F1
#
_cell.length_a   1.000
_cell.length_b   1.000
_cell.length_c   1.000
_cell.angle_alpha   90.00
_cell.angle_beta   90.00
_cell.angle_gamma   90.00
#
_symmetry.space_group_name_H-M   'P 1'
#
loop_
_entity.id
_entity.type
_entity.pdbx_description
1 polymer ?
#
loop_
_entity_poly.entity_id
_entity_poly.type
_entity_poly.pdbx_seq_one_letter_code
_entity_poly.pdbx_strand_id
1 'polypeptide(L)'
;MPFDLLKASLHAPTRTSVPKAPPHTLILTASKFFEFSPRAGSEIAVEKYTGRELRVREGAARAQQEFQEQVLGPALNDLLLHPNWDVFNIILPRYYWNPEAVNSVLEQDAAWCARRAEFKAQQQLKEEQEKREAEKQQQEDEEQQQQQQQQQQ
;
A
#
# COMPACT_ATOMS: atom_id res chain seq x y z
N MET A 1 18.43 -14.77 -2.11
CA MET A 1 18.29 -13.37 -2.55
C MET A 1 18.68 -12.46 -1.39
N PRO A 2 19.56 -11.47 -1.59
CA PRO A 2 19.85 -10.43 -0.59
C PRO A 2 18.62 -9.57 -0.28
N PHE A 3 18.44 -9.18 0.98
CA PHE A 3 17.28 -8.39 1.40
C PHE A 3 17.19 -7.03 0.70
N ASP A 4 18.33 -6.35 0.51
CA ASP A 4 18.36 -5.05 -0.17
C ASP A 4 17.89 -5.13 -1.61
N LEU A 5 18.18 -6.23 -2.30
CA LEU A 5 17.71 -6.47 -3.67
C LEU A 5 16.20 -6.69 -3.72
N LEU A 6 15.64 -7.36 -2.71
CA LEU A 6 14.20 -7.52 -2.57
C LEU A 6 13.51 -6.16 -2.36
N LYS A 7 14.08 -5.31 -1.50
CA LYS A 7 13.57 -3.96 -1.27
C LYS A 7 13.64 -3.11 -2.55
N ALA A 8 14.79 -3.13 -3.24
CA ALA A 8 14.98 -2.45 -4.51
C ALA A 8 13.96 -2.91 -5.55
N SER A 9 13.61 -4.20 -5.60
CA SER A 9 12.62 -4.74 -6.55
C SER A 9 11.23 -4.08 -6.50
N LEU A 10 10.90 -3.41 -5.39
CA LEU A 10 9.64 -2.66 -5.23
C LEU A 10 9.66 -1.30 -5.94
N HIS A 11 10.83 -0.83 -6.38
CA HIS A 11 11.00 0.43 -7.08
C HIS A 11 11.05 0.23 -8.59
N ALA A 12 10.55 1.23 -9.32
CA ALA A 12 10.43 1.17 -10.77
C ALA A 12 11.74 0.91 -11.55
N PRO A 13 12.90 1.51 -11.20
CA PRO A 13 14.13 1.36 -12.00
C PRO A 13 14.80 0.00 -11.82
N THR A 14 14.42 -0.77 -10.80
CA THR A 14 15.19 -1.90 -10.27
C THR A 14 14.35 -3.18 -10.24
N ARG A 15 13.45 -3.34 -11.23
CA ARG A 15 12.62 -4.53 -11.38
C ARG A 15 13.47 -5.78 -11.58
N THR A 16 13.47 -6.65 -10.58
CA THR A 16 14.12 -7.95 -10.63
C THR A 16 13.10 -9.08 -10.73
N SER A 17 13.52 -10.20 -11.32
CA SER A 17 12.70 -11.41 -11.31
C SER A 17 12.77 -12.06 -9.95
N VAL A 18 11.63 -12.10 -9.25
CA VAL A 18 11.48 -12.78 -7.97
C VAL A 18 10.92 -14.18 -8.21
N PRO A 19 11.55 -15.25 -7.68
CA PRO A 19 11.01 -16.59 -7.79
C PRO A 19 9.61 -16.65 -7.17
N LYS A 20 8.68 -17.26 -7.89
CA LYS A 20 7.28 -17.37 -7.45
C LYS A 20 7.09 -18.68 -6.74
N ALA A 21 6.59 -18.60 -5.50
CA ALA A 21 6.18 -19.78 -4.76
C ALA A 21 5.06 -20.53 -5.52
N PRO A 22 4.90 -21.84 -5.30
CA PRO A 22 3.81 -22.60 -5.89
C PRO A 22 2.43 -22.02 -5.53
N PRO A 23 1.46 -22.00 -6.47
CA PRO A 23 0.19 -21.29 -6.27
C PRO A 23 -0.76 -21.99 -5.29
N HIS A 24 -0.60 -23.30 -5.08
CA HIS A 24 -1.49 -24.09 -4.22
C HIS A 24 -1.35 -23.76 -2.73
N THR A 25 -0.37 -22.93 -2.34
CA THR A 25 -0.24 -22.42 -0.97
C THR A 25 -0.84 -21.02 -0.77
N LEU A 26 -1.38 -20.40 -1.83
CA LEU A 26 -2.06 -19.12 -1.73
C LEU A 26 -3.49 -19.33 -1.27
N ILE A 27 -3.82 -18.78 -0.10
CA ILE A 27 -5.16 -18.84 0.46
C ILE A 27 -5.64 -17.45 0.79
N LEU A 28 -6.87 -17.14 0.35
CA LEU A 28 -7.59 -15.95 0.77
C LEU A 28 -8.24 -16.22 2.13
N THR A 29 -7.63 -15.73 3.20
CA THR A 29 -8.09 -15.98 4.58
C THR A 29 -9.19 -15.03 5.02
N ALA A 30 -9.22 -13.81 4.48
CA ALA A 30 -10.21 -12.81 4.84
C ALA A 30 -10.48 -11.87 3.66
N SER A 31 -11.71 -11.37 3.62
CA SER A 31 -12.12 -10.25 2.77
C SER A 31 -12.45 -9.08 3.68
N LYS A 32 -11.81 -7.93 3.44
CA LYS A 32 -12.16 -6.67 4.11
C LYS A 32 -13.01 -5.85 3.15
N PHE A 33 -14.22 -5.54 3.58
CA PHE A 33 -15.10 -4.63 2.86
C PHE A 33 -14.78 -3.20 3.27
N PHE A 34 -14.80 -2.29 2.30
CA PHE A 34 -14.67 -0.86 2.57
C PHE A 34 -16.04 -0.26 2.92
N GLU A 35 -16.01 0.92 3.52
CA GLU A 35 -17.22 1.71 3.74
C GLU A 35 -17.89 2.05 2.41
N PHE A 36 -19.22 2.05 2.42
CA PHE A 36 -20.02 2.52 1.30
C PHE A 36 -19.69 3.99 1.01
N SER A 37 -19.35 4.30 -0.24
CA SER A 37 -18.97 5.64 -0.65
C SER A 37 -20.22 6.50 -0.90
N PRO A 38 -20.36 7.64 -0.23
CA PRO A 38 -21.51 8.53 -0.46
C PRO A 38 -21.57 9.13 -1.88
N ARG A 39 -20.53 8.93 -2.70
CA ARG A 39 -20.45 9.40 -4.10
C ARG A 39 -21.04 8.42 -5.11
N ALA A 40 -21.24 7.16 -4.74
CA ALA A 40 -21.91 6.18 -5.58
C ALA A 40 -23.43 6.35 -5.38
N GLY A 41 -24.06 7.16 -6.23
CA GLY A 41 -25.44 7.70 -6.11
C GLY A 41 -26.61 6.70 -5.95
N SER A 42 -26.38 5.44 -5.58
CA SER A 42 -27.39 4.44 -5.24
C SER A 42 -27.22 3.79 -3.84
N GLU A 43 -26.14 4.08 -3.11
CA GLU A 43 -25.77 3.35 -1.88
C GLU A 43 -26.58 3.75 -0.62
N ILE A 44 -27.32 4.87 -0.67
CA ILE A 44 -28.18 5.35 0.43
C ILE A 44 -29.26 4.32 0.80
N ALA A 45 -29.63 3.41 -0.11
CA ALA A 45 -30.63 2.37 0.16
C ALA A 45 -30.04 1.17 0.93
N VAL A 46 -28.80 0.76 0.66
CA VAL A 46 -28.20 -0.45 1.25
C VAL A 46 -27.70 -0.19 2.67
N GLU A 47 -27.11 0.99 2.91
CA GLU A 47 -26.64 1.42 4.23
C GLU A 47 -27.75 1.32 5.30
N LYS A 48 -29.01 1.62 4.92
CA LYS A 48 -30.17 1.53 5.81
C LYS A 48 -30.43 0.13 6.34
N TYR A 49 -30.08 -0.91 5.58
CA TYR A 49 -30.36 -2.30 5.96
C TYR A 49 -29.12 -3.03 6.48
N THR A 50 -27.91 -2.67 6.00
CA THR A 50 -26.68 -3.40 6.32
C THR A 50 -25.68 -2.60 7.16
N GLY A 51 -25.92 -1.31 7.39
CA GLY A 51 -24.98 -0.40 8.04
C GLY A 51 -23.94 0.19 7.07
N ARG A 52 -22.97 0.93 7.61
CA ARG A 52 -21.96 1.68 6.85
C ARG A 52 -20.95 0.84 6.08
N GLU A 53 -20.78 -0.42 6.48
CA GLU A 53 -19.90 -1.37 5.82
C GLU A 53 -20.49 -2.78 5.90
N LEU A 54 -20.13 -3.62 4.93
CA LEU A 54 -20.47 -5.04 4.98
C LEU A 54 -19.62 -5.74 6.03
N ARG A 55 -20.28 -6.43 6.97
CA ARG A 55 -19.62 -7.22 8.02
C ARG A 55 -20.10 -8.66 7.98
N VAL A 56 -19.18 -9.58 8.28
CA VAL A 56 -19.50 -10.97 8.54
C VAL A 56 -20.20 -11.05 9.89
N ARG A 57 -21.33 -11.78 9.95
CA ARG A 57 -22.07 -11.99 11.21
C ARG A 57 -21.30 -12.92 12.14
N GLU A 58 -21.51 -12.81 13.44
CA GLU A 58 -20.79 -13.61 14.46
C GLU A 58 -20.86 -15.13 14.21
N GLY A 59 -22.05 -15.65 13.87
CA GLY A 59 -22.19 -17.08 13.56
C GLY A 59 -21.39 -17.53 12.34
N ALA A 60 -21.28 -16.67 11.33
CA ALA A 60 -20.45 -16.94 10.14
C ALA A 60 -18.96 -16.81 10.47
N ALA A 61 -18.56 -15.87 11.33
CA ALA A 61 -17.17 -15.75 11.79
C ALA A 61 -16.74 -17.00 12.58
N ARG A 62 -17.62 -17.52 13.44
CA ARG A 62 -17.39 -18.78 14.15
C ARG A 62 -17.28 -19.97 13.20
N ALA A 63 -18.20 -20.11 12.25
CA ALA A 63 -18.14 -21.17 11.25
C ALA A 63 -16.87 -21.09 10.39
N GLN A 64 -16.42 -19.88 10.05
CA GLN A 64 -15.16 -19.65 9.34
C GLN A 64 -13.96 -20.11 10.17
N GLN A 65 -13.94 -19.80 11.47
CA GLN A 65 -12.88 -20.26 12.38
C GLN A 65 -12.89 -21.80 12.51
N GLU A 66 -14.06 -22.40 12.71
CA GLU A 66 -14.20 -23.87 12.79
C GLU A 66 -13.74 -24.54 11.49
N PHE A 67 -14.11 -24.00 10.33
CA PHE A 67 -13.61 -24.47 9.03
C PHE A 67 -12.08 -24.32 8.91
N GLN A 68 -11.54 -23.19 9.37
CA GLN A 68 -10.11 -22.93 9.31
C GLN A 68 -9.32 -23.96 10.14
N GLU A 69 -9.79 -24.27 11.34
CA GLU A 69 -9.14 -25.21 12.26
C GLU A 69 -9.31 -26.67 11.81
N GLN A 70 -10.52 -27.05 11.38
CA GLN A 70 -10.86 -28.46 11.12
C GLN A 70 -10.56 -28.92 9.70
N VAL A 71 -10.60 -28.01 8.72
CA VAL A 71 -10.49 -28.37 7.29
C VAL A 71 -9.28 -27.70 6.66
N LEU A 72 -9.19 -26.37 6.76
CA LEU A 72 -8.18 -25.61 6.02
C LEU A 72 -6.76 -25.86 6.54
N GLY A 73 -6.56 -25.85 7.85
CA GLY A 73 -5.26 -26.11 8.48
C GLY A 73 -4.67 -27.47 8.12
N PRO A 74 -5.42 -28.58 8.28
CA PRO A 74 -4.97 -29.90 7.86
C PRO A 74 -4.66 -29.98 6.35
N ALA A 75 -5.57 -29.48 5.50
CA ALA A 75 -5.35 -29.48 4.05
C ALA A 75 -4.12 -28.67 3.63
N LEU A 76 -3.84 -27.57 4.34
CA LEU A 76 -2.62 -26.78 4.15
C LEU A 76 -1.36 -27.57 4.45
N ASN A 77 -1.35 -28.35 5.54
CA ASN A 77 -0.21 -29.19 5.87
C ASN A 77 0.06 -30.24 4.79
N ASP A 78 -0.99 -30.86 4.25
CA ASP A 78 -0.86 -31.81 3.13
C ASP A 78 -0.29 -31.13 1.88
N LEU A 79 -0.71 -29.90 1.61
CA LEU A 79 -0.20 -29.09 0.49
C LEU A 79 1.27 -28.67 0.68
N LEU A 80 1.72 -28.45 1.91
CA LEU A 80 3.13 -28.19 2.19
C LEU A 80 4.02 -29.43 1.98
N LEU A 81 3.44 -30.63 2.04
CA LEU A 81 4.11 -31.89 1.71
C LEU A 81 4.08 -32.20 0.21
N HIS A 82 3.49 -31.34 -0.62
CA HIS A 82 3.39 -31.58 -2.05
C HIS A 82 4.78 -31.57 -2.72
N PRO A 83 5.11 -32.54 -3.61
CA PRO A 83 6.41 -32.60 -4.33
C PRO A 83 6.79 -31.36 -5.15
N ASN A 84 5.86 -30.43 -5.34
CA ASN A 84 6.12 -29.18 -6.05
C ASN A 84 7.07 -28.29 -5.25
N TRP A 85 7.10 -28.43 -3.93
CA TRP A 85 8.07 -27.77 -3.07
C TRP A 85 9.50 -28.26 -3.34
N ASP A 86 9.69 -29.56 -3.58
CA ASP A 86 11.00 -30.10 -3.95
C ASP A 86 11.45 -29.56 -5.31
N VAL A 87 10.55 -29.54 -6.29
CA VAL A 87 10.82 -28.94 -7.61
C VAL A 87 11.16 -27.45 -7.46
N PHE A 88 10.40 -26.71 -6.65
CA PHE A 88 10.68 -25.31 -6.37
C PHE A 88 12.05 -25.12 -5.73
N ASN A 89 12.42 -25.96 -4.75
CA ASN A 89 13.73 -25.92 -4.09
C ASN A 89 14.90 -26.24 -5.04
N ILE A 90 14.68 -27.10 -6.04
CA ILE A 90 15.67 -27.38 -7.09
C ILE A 90 15.82 -26.20 -8.07
N ILE A 91 14.71 -25.52 -8.38
CA ILE A 91 14.70 -24.39 -9.30
C ILE A 91 15.23 -23.13 -8.61
N LEU A 92 15.02 -22.97 -7.30
CA LEU A 92 15.37 -21.75 -6.56
C LEU A 92 16.86 -21.35 -6.72
N PRO A 93 17.85 -22.26 -6.65
CA PRO A 93 19.25 -21.95 -6.94
C PRO A 93 19.52 -21.50 -8.38
N ARG A 94 18.65 -21.84 -9.35
CA ARG A 94 18.79 -21.36 -10.74
C ARG A 94 18.54 -19.86 -10.85
N TYR A 95 17.86 -19.26 -9.87
CA TYR A 95 17.86 -17.82 -9.67
C TYR A 95 19.19 -17.42 -9.04
N TYR A 96 20.27 -17.53 -9.79
CA TYR A 96 21.56 -17.01 -9.39
C TYR A 96 21.55 -15.49 -9.56
N TRP A 97 21.94 -14.76 -8.52
CA TRP A 97 22.13 -13.32 -8.59
C TRP A 97 23.61 -13.03 -8.65
N ASN A 98 24.08 -12.53 -9.80
CA ASN A 98 25.47 -12.09 -9.94
C ASN A 98 25.72 -10.90 -8.98
N PRO A 99 26.65 -11.01 -8.01
CA PRO A 99 26.93 -9.94 -7.05
C PRO A 99 27.25 -8.59 -7.69
N GLU A 100 27.97 -8.57 -8.81
CA GLU A 100 28.33 -7.33 -9.51
C GLU A 100 27.10 -6.63 -10.11
N ALA A 101 26.21 -7.43 -10.73
CA ALA A 101 24.95 -6.91 -11.25
C ALA A 101 24.03 -6.43 -10.13
N VAL A 102 24.03 -7.10 -8.99
CA VAL A 102 23.26 -6.69 -7.80
C VAL A 102 23.74 -5.32 -7.30
N ASN A 103 25.05 -5.09 -7.19
CA ASN A 103 25.57 -3.81 -6.73
C ASN A 103 25.14 -2.65 -7.64
N SER A 104 25.21 -2.84 -8.97
CA SER A 104 24.75 -1.82 -9.92
C SER A 104 23.26 -1.49 -9.75
N VAL A 105 22.42 -2.51 -9.52
CA VAL A 105 20.98 -2.33 -9.24
C VAL A 105 20.77 -1.56 -7.93
N LEU A 106 21.53 -1.87 -6.88
CA LEU A 106 21.43 -1.20 -5.59
C LEU A 106 21.90 0.26 -5.65
N GLU A 107 22.94 0.56 -6.41
CA GLU A 107 23.39 1.93 -6.68
C GLU A 107 22.31 2.74 -7.42
N GLN A 108 21.68 2.12 -8.43
CA GLN A 108 20.58 2.74 -9.17
C GLN A 108 19.37 3.00 -8.26
N ASP A 109 19.05 2.07 -7.36
CA ASP A 109 18.00 2.21 -6.36
C ASP A 109 18.27 3.41 -5.43
N ALA A 110 19.49 3.47 -4.89
CA ALA A 110 19.92 4.53 -3.99
C ALA A 110 19.83 5.91 -4.65
N ALA A 111 20.32 6.04 -5.89
CA ALA A 111 20.22 7.27 -6.67
C ALA A 111 18.76 7.67 -6.97
N TRP A 112 17.88 6.70 -7.18
CA TRP A 112 16.45 6.97 -7.36
C TRP A 112 15.77 7.43 -6.07
N CYS A 113 16.06 6.77 -4.95
CA CYS A 113 15.56 7.17 -3.63
C CYS A 113 16.00 8.58 -3.26
N ALA A 114 17.27 8.93 -3.50
CA ALA A 114 17.81 10.27 -3.26
C ALA A 114 17.04 11.33 -4.06
N ARG A 115 16.88 11.14 -5.37
CA ARG A 115 16.11 12.07 -6.22
C ARG A 115 14.65 12.23 -5.77
N ARG A 116 14.00 11.16 -5.32
CA ARG A 116 12.64 11.25 -4.78
C ARG A 116 12.57 12.00 -3.47
N ALA A 117 13.57 11.84 -2.60
CA ALA A 117 13.65 12.58 -1.34
C ALA A 117 13.82 14.08 -1.61
N GLU A 118 14.72 14.45 -2.53
CA GLU A 118 14.93 15.83 -2.97
C GLU A 118 13.65 16.45 -3.56
N PHE A 119 12.98 15.73 -4.47
CA PHE A 119 11.74 16.22 -5.07
C PHE A 119 10.64 16.44 -4.01
N LYS A 120 10.50 15.53 -3.05
CA LYS A 120 9.56 15.69 -1.93
C LYS A 120 9.91 16.90 -1.06
N ALA A 121 11.19 17.10 -0.73
CA ALA A 121 11.63 18.24 0.06
C ALA A 121 11.36 19.57 -0.66
N GLN A 122 11.59 19.63 -1.97
CA GLN A 122 11.27 20.80 -2.79
C GLN A 122 9.76 21.10 -2.84
N GLN A 123 8.93 20.06 -2.97
CA GLN A 123 7.47 20.22 -2.92
C GLN A 123 7.00 20.75 -1.57
N GLN A 124 7.53 20.21 -0.46
CA GLN A 124 7.19 20.70 0.88
C GLN A 124 7.60 22.15 1.09
N LEU A 125 8.78 22.56 0.61
CA LEU A 125 9.21 23.96 0.68
C LEU A 125 8.31 24.88 -0.15
N LYS A 126 7.89 24.43 -1.34
CA LYS A 126 6.98 25.19 -2.21
C LYS A 126 5.59 25.33 -1.57
N GLU A 127 5.04 24.24 -1.05
CA GLU A 127 3.77 24.25 -0.32
C GLU A 127 3.82 25.17 0.91
N GLU A 128 4.94 25.19 1.64
CA GLU A 128 5.12 26.08 2.78
C GLU A 128 5.26 27.56 2.36
N GLN A 129 5.96 27.84 1.26
CA GLN A 129 6.06 29.19 0.69
C GLN A 129 4.70 29.70 0.23
N GLU A 130 3.96 28.90 -0.54
CA GLU A 130 2.61 29.25 -1.01
C GLU A 130 1.65 29.48 0.16
N LYS A 131 1.75 28.68 1.23
CA LYS A 131 0.95 28.88 2.43
C LYS A 131 1.30 30.18 3.15
N ARG A 132 2.58 30.52 3.30
CA ARG A 132 3.02 31.78 3.93
C ARG A 132 2.64 33.00 3.09
N GLU A 133 2.70 32.91 1.77
CA GLU A 133 2.25 33.97 0.87
C GLU A 133 0.73 34.15 0.94
N ALA A 134 -0.04 33.06 0.99
CA ALA A 134 -1.49 33.12 1.20
C ALA A 134 -1.86 33.72 2.57
N GLU A 135 -1.14 33.37 3.64
CA GLU A 135 -1.34 33.94 4.98
C GLU A 135 -1.03 35.45 5.00
N LYS A 136 0.04 35.89 4.31
CA LYS A 136 0.35 37.33 4.18
C LYS A 136 -0.72 38.08 3.38
N GLN A 137 -1.17 37.52 2.26
CA GLN A 137 -2.22 38.15 1.45
C GLN A 137 -3.53 38.27 2.24
N GLN A 138 -3.90 37.25 3.02
CA GLN A 138 -5.07 37.32 3.90
C GLN A 138 -4.92 38.43 4.97
N GLN A 139 -3.75 38.58 5.58
CA GLN A 139 -3.49 39.66 6.53
C GLN A 139 -3.58 41.05 5.87
N GLU A 140 -3.01 41.22 4.68
CA GLU A 140 -3.08 42.48 3.93
C GLU A 140 -4.52 42.82 3.51
N ASP A 141 -5.31 41.84 3.07
CA ASP A 141 -6.71 42.01 2.71
C ASP A 141 -7.58 42.37 3.93
N GLU A 142 -7.32 41.74 5.10
CA GLU A 142 -7.97 42.07 6.37
C GLU A 142 -7.65 43.50 6.83
N GLU A 143 -6.37 43.92 6.74
CA GLU A 143 -5.96 45.29 7.08
C GLU A 143 -6.60 46.33 6.16
N GLN A 144 -6.69 46.07 4.85
CA GLN A 144 -7.35 46.97 3.89
C GLN A 144 -8.86 47.10 4.16
N GLN A 145 -9.53 46.00 4.51
CA GLN A 145 -10.95 46.03 4.88
C GLN A 145 -11.18 46.85 6.16
N GLN A 146 -10.32 46.72 7.17
CA GLN A 146 -10.41 47.51 8.40
C GLN A 146 -10.22 49.01 8.13
N GLN A 147 -9.26 49.39 7.28
CA GLN A 147 -9.04 50.78 6.90
C GLN A 147 -10.23 51.38 6.15
N GLN A 148 -10.87 50.62 5.25
CA GLN A 148 -12.07 51.08 4.54
C GLN A 148 -13.27 51.29 5.48
N GLN A 149 -13.44 50.42 6.48
CA GLN A 149 -14.51 50.57 7.49
C GLN A 149 -14.32 51.82 8.36
N GLN A 150 -13.07 52.18 8.68
CA GLN A 150 -12.77 53.39 9.45
C GLN A 150 -13.04 54.69 8.68
N GLN A 151 -12.95 54.68 7.34
CA GLN A 151 -13.25 55.86 6.50
C GLN A 151 -14.75 56.10 6.29
N GLN A 152 -15.61 55.13 6.61
CA GLN A 152 -17.06 55.22 6.44
C GLN A 152 -17.81 55.64 7.72
N GLN A 153 -17.10 55.83 8.84
CA GLN A 153 -17.64 56.31 10.12
C GLN A 153 -17.32 57.80 10.32
#